data_AF-A0A7C6DR52-F1
#
_entry.id   AF-A0A7C6DR52-F1
#
_cell.length_a   1.000
_cell.length_b   1.000
_cell.length_c   1.000
_cell.angle_alpha   90.00
_cell.angle_beta   90.00
_cell.angle_gamma   90.00
#
_symmetry.space_group_name_H-M   'P 1'
#
loop_
_entity.id
_entity.type
_entity.pdbx_description
1 polymer ?
#
loop_
_entity_poly.entity_id
_entity_poly.type
_entity_poly.pdbx_seq_one_letter_code
_entity_poly.pdbx_strand_id
1 'polypeptide(L)' 'MKMKVTVFVKDKNNQVIYSEDYFINDKSDIPEVSDKVAEKMSELEDKYPYPEYEVEQNISLVNE' A
#
# COMPACT_ATOMS: atom_id res chain seq x y z
N MET A 1 1.18 2.54 19.88
CA MET A 1 1.97 2.68 18.64
C MET A 1 1.16 2.05 17.54
N LYS A 2 0.79 2.83 16.53
CA LYS A 2 -0.02 2.39 15.40
C LYS A 2 0.89 2.21 14.19
N MET A 3 0.74 1.14 13.43
CA MET A 3 1.48 0.99 12.16
C MET A 3 0.58 1.40 11.01
N LYS A 4 1.15 2.10 10.03
CA LYS A 4 0.46 2.49 8.80
C LYS A 4 1.18 1.85 7.62
N VAL A 5 0.44 1.10 6.82
CA VAL A 5 0.88 0.56 5.54
C VAL A 5 0.24 1.41 4.45
N THR A 6 1.05 2.06 3.62
CA THR A 6 0.59 2.88 2.50
C THR A 6 0.91 2.13 1.21
N VAL A 7 -0.12 1.80 0.43
CA VAL A 7 0.03 1.29 -0.94
C VAL A 7 -0.11 2.46 -1.89
N PHE A 8 0.78 2.60 -2.86
CA PHE A 8 0.71 3.69 -3.83
C PHE A 8 1.19 3.26 -5.21
N VAL A 9 0.70 3.97 -6.23
CA VAL A 9 1.09 3.79 -7.63
C VAL A 9 1.79 5.04 -8.10
N LYS A 10 2.98 4.86 -8.69
CA LYS A 10 3.73 5.89 -9.39
C LYS A 10 3.55 5.74 -10.89
N ASP A 11 3.48 6.85 -11.61
CA ASP A 11 3.64 6.85 -13.08
C ASP A 11 5.12 6.75 -13.47
N LYS A 12 5.40 6.61 -14.77
CA LYS A 12 6.77 6.62 -15.33
C LYS A 12 7.60 7.87 -15.04
N ASN A 13 6.99 8.94 -14.54
CA ASN A 13 7.66 10.18 -14.13
C ASN A 13 7.88 10.22 -12.60
N ASN A 14 7.70 9.09 -11.90
CA ASN A 14 7.73 8.95 -10.45
C ASN A 14 6.70 9.81 -9.69
N GLN A 15 5.61 10.22 -10.35
CA GLN A 15 4.52 10.94 -9.69
C GLN A 15 3.52 9.95 -9.10
N VAL A 16 3.16 10.14 -7.83
CA VAL A 16 2.13 9.32 -7.17
C VAL A 16 0.77 9.71 -7.72
N ILE A 17 0.10 8.77 -8.39
CA ILE A 17 -1.23 8.95 -8.99
C ILE A 17 -2.35 8.26 -8.19
N TYR A 18 -1.97 7.36 -7.28
CA TYR A 18 -2.87 6.66 -6.37
C TYR A 18 -2.16 6.43 -5.04
N SER A 19 -2.85 6.60 -3.93
CA SER A 19 -2.37 6.15 -2.61
C SER A 19 -3.54 5.72 -1.73
N GLU A 20 -3.36 4.65 -0.98
CA GLU A 20 -4.31 4.16 -0.01
C GLU A 20 -3.59 3.75 1.28
N ASP A 21 -4.14 4.18 2.41
CA ASP A 21 -3.57 3.94 3.74
C ASP A 21 -4.36 2.84 4.48
N TYR A 22 -3.64 1.86 4.99
CA TYR A 22 -4.12 0.79 5.86
C TYR A 22 -3.50 0.96 7.25
N PHE A 23 -4.29 0.75 8.29
CA PHE A 23 -3.86 0.96 9.66
C PHE A 23 -3.94 -0.33 10.47
N ILE A 24 -2.86 -0.63 11.18
CA ILE A 24 -2.74 -1.75 12.12
C ILE A 24 -2.73 -1.14 13.51
N ASN A 25 -3.81 -1.34 14.27
CA ASN A 25 -3.95 -0.76 15.62
C ASN A 25 -3.21 -1.63 16.65
N ASP A 26 -3.24 -2.95 16.46
CA ASP A 26 -2.50 -3.91 17.27
C ASP A 26 -2.05 -5.14 16.46
N LYS A 27 -1.35 -6.08 17.12
CA LYS A 27 -0.76 -7.26 16.45
C LYS A 27 -1.79 -8.23 15.89
N SER A 28 -3.03 -8.22 16.38
CA SER A 28 -4.11 -9.09 15.90
C SER A 28 -4.67 -8.64 14.55
N ASP A 29 -4.53 -7.35 14.21
CA ASP A 29 -4.93 -6.80 12.91
C ASP A 29 -3.95 -7.17 11.77
N ILE A 30 -2.72 -7.61 12.10
CA ILE A 30 -1.65 -7.83 11.12
C ILE A 30 -2.08 -8.80 10.00
N PRO A 31 -2.65 -9.99 10.27
CA PRO A 31 -3.03 -10.93 9.22
C PRO A 31 -4.07 -10.33 8.28
N GLU A 32 -5.14 -9.75 8.84
CA GLU A 32 -6.24 -9.17 8.04
C GLU A 32 -5.75 -8.00 7.17
N VAL A 33 -4.94 -7.10 7.73
CA VAL A 33 -4.39 -5.97 6.97
C VAL A 33 -3.41 -6.44 5.91
N SER A 34 -2.60 -7.46 6.19
CA SER A 34 -1.66 -8.02 5.22
C SER A 34 -2.39 -8.64 4.02
N ASP A 35 -3.46 -9.38 4.26
CA ASP A 35 -4.28 -9.99 3.20
C ASP A 35 -4.93 -8.91 2.33
N LYS A 36 -5.52 -7.87 2.95
CA LYS A 36 -6.11 -6.73 2.23
C LYS A 36 -5.08 -5.97 1.37
N VAL A 37 -3.87 -5.75 1.91
CA VAL A 37 -2.79 -5.09 1.17
C VAL A 37 -2.35 -5.96 -0.01
N ALA A 38 -2.22 -7.27 0.17
CA ALA A 38 -1.84 -8.18 -0.91
C ALA A 38 -2.88 -8.21 -2.04
N GLU A 39 -4.17 -8.30 -1.70
CA GLU A 39 -5.26 -8.21 -2.68
C GLU A 39 -5.24 -6.88 -3.43
N LYS A 40 -5.05 -5.77 -2.72
CA LYS A 40 -4.99 -4.43 -3.33
C LYS A 40 -3.79 -4.29 -4.26
N MET A 41 -2.61 -4.78 -3.86
CA MET A 41 -1.42 -4.77 -4.71
C MET A 41 -1.69 -5.50 -6.02
N SER A 42 -2.27 -6.71 -5.97
CA SER A 42 -2.60 -7.48 -7.18
C SER A 42 -3.60 -6.74 -8.07
N GLU A 43 -4.65 -6.14 -7.50
CA GLU A 43 -5.62 -5.33 -8.27
C GLU A 43 -4.95 -4.15 -8.98
N LEU A 44 -4.03 -3.46 -8.28
CA LEU A 44 -3.32 -2.32 -8.82
C LEU A 44 -2.31 -2.71 -9.88
N GLU A 45 -1.59 -3.83 -9.72
CA GLU A 45 -0.64 -4.34 -10.73
C GLU A 45 -1.36 -4.72 -12.04
N ASP A 46 -2.57 -5.28 -11.96
CA ASP A 46 -3.39 -5.58 -13.14
C ASP A 46 -3.92 -4.31 -13.82
N LYS A 47 -4.32 -3.31 -13.02
CA LYS A 47 -4.88 -2.03 -13.52
C LYS A 47 -3.81 -1.07 -14.04
N TYR A 48 -2.62 -1.10 -13.45
CA TYR A 48 -1.49 -0.20 -13.69
C TYR A 48 -0.25 -1.01 -14.07
N PRO A 49 -0.18 -1.51 -15.32
CA PRO A 49 0.88 -2.41 -15.74
C PRO A 49 2.24 -1.71 -15.92
N TYR A 50 3.30 -2.42 -15.55
CA TYR A 50 4.69 -2.06 -15.85
C TYR A 50 4.95 -2.03 -17.38
N PRO A 51 5.81 -1.13 -17.93
CA PRO A 51 6.67 -0.16 -17.24
C PRO A 51 6.05 1.23 -17.04
N GLU A 52 4.82 1.44 -17.49
CA GLU A 52 4.20 2.78 -17.42
C GLU A 52 3.87 3.18 -15.98
N TYR A 53 3.70 2.19 -15.09
CA TYR A 53 3.39 2.37 -13.69
C TYR A 53 4.18 1.42 -12.80
N GLU A 54 4.39 1.83 -11.55
CA GLU A 54 5.06 1.06 -10.50
C GLU A 54 4.17 1.06 -9.25
N VAL A 55 3.86 -0.14 -8.73
CA VAL A 55 3.07 -0.33 -7.51
C VAL A 55 4.03 -0.64 -6.36
N GLU A 56 3.93 0.13 -5.27
CA GLU A 56 4.80 0.01 -4.11
C GLU A 56 3.98 0.01 -2.80
N GLN A 57 4.59 -0.55 -1.75
CA GLN A 57 4.10 -0.44 -0.37
C GLN A 57 5.15 0.21 0.54
N ASN A 58 4.70 1.02 1.50
CA ASN A 58 5.53 1.61 2.54
C ASN A 58 4.92 1.36 3.92
N ILE A 59 5.76 1.03 4.91
CA ILE A 59 5.32 0.81 6.29
C ILE A 59 5.95 1.86 7.18
N SER A 60 5.13 2.56 7.96
CA SER A 60 5.56 3.62 8.89
C SER A 60 4.94 3.45 10.27
N LEU A 61 5.68 3.86 11.30
CA LEU A 61 5.17 3.96 12.67
C LEU A 61 4.50 5.32 12.84
N VAL A 62 3.24 5.31 13.29
CA VAL A 62 2.49 6.51 13.65
C VAL A 62 2.48 6.61 15.17
N ASN A 63 3.14 7.65 15.68
CA ASN A 63 2.99 8.09 17.06
C ASN A 63 1.82 9.08 17.11
N GLU A 64 0.74 8.70 17.80
CA GLU A 64 -0.31 9.62 18.20
C GLU A 64 0.10 10.39 19.46
#